data_AF-A0A9N9NSI3-F1
#
_entry.id   AF-A0A9N9NSI3-F1
#
_cell.length_a   1.000
_cell.length_b   1.000
_cell.length_c   1.000
_cell.angle_alpha   90.00
_cell.angle_beta   90.00
_cell.angle_gamma   90.00
#
_symmetry.space_group_name_H-M   'P 1'
#
loop_
_entity.id
_entity.type
_entity.pdbx_description
1 polymer ?
#
loop_
_entity_poly.entity_id
_entity_poly.type
_entity_poly.pdbx_seq_one_letter_code
_entity_poly.pdbx_strand_id
1 'polypeptide(L)'
;GMAFTFKKTLENIQIGNSLYDEEGAKIVKKIVDKATEKNVKLVFPVDYVTADRFHKDANTGYATDETGIPSGWLGLDSGEKTNIIFRETILEAKTILWNGPTGVFEFEKFSKGTKSALDAVIEATNNGAITIVGGGDTATAAAKWGAELKISHVSTGGGASLELLEGKELPGVAALSERSSL
;
A
#
# COMPACT_ATOMS: atom_id res chain seq x y z
N GLY A 1 -6.51 -0.65 -4.71
CA GLY A 1 -7.00 0.48 -5.51
C GLY A 1 -6.00 0.92 -6.56
N MET A 2 -5.00 1.71 -6.17
CA MET A 2 -3.99 2.31 -7.09
C MET A 2 -3.36 1.34 -8.09
N ALA A 3 -3.08 0.09 -7.66
CA ALA A 3 -2.48 -0.92 -8.50
C ALA A 3 -3.24 -1.17 -9.82
N PHE A 4 -4.58 -1.06 -9.84
CA PHE A 4 -5.37 -1.31 -11.04
C PHE A 4 -5.08 -0.33 -12.17
N THR A 5 -4.77 0.94 -11.85
CA THR A 5 -4.31 1.91 -12.84
C THR A 5 -3.00 1.45 -13.48
N PHE A 6 -2.03 1.01 -12.69
CA PHE A 6 -0.77 0.48 -13.21
C PHE A 6 -0.98 -0.77 -14.07
N LYS A 7 -1.70 -1.77 -13.56
CA LYS A 7 -1.93 -3.06 -14.25
C LYS A 7 -2.70 -2.89 -15.55
N LYS A 8 -3.75 -2.05 -15.56
CA LYS A 8 -4.49 -1.74 -16.79
C LYS A 8 -3.62 -0.97 -17.79
N THR A 9 -2.86 0.02 -17.36
CA THR A 9 -2.06 0.86 -18.26
C THR A 9 -0.84 0.15 -18.84
N LEU A 10 -0.14 -0.67 -18.04
CA LEU A 10 1.13 -1.31 -18.44
C LEU A 10 0.92 -2.65 -19.13
N GLU A 11 -0.05 -3.43 -18.65
CA GLU A 11 -0.21 -4.84 -19.00
C GLU A 11 -1.57 -5.13 -19.65
N ASN A 12 -2.42 -4.10 -19.81
CA ASN A 12 -3.77 -4.22 -20.37
C ASN A 12 -4.65 -5.25 -19.63
N ILE A 13 -4.42 -5.42 -18.32
CA ILE A 13 -5.20 -6.35 -17.48
C ILE A 13 -6.65 -5.88 -17.42
N GLN A 14 -7.58 -6.82 -17.54
CA GLN A 14 -9.01 -6.55 -17.35
C GLN A 14 -9.29 -6.35 -15.84
N ILE A 15 -9.76 -5.16 -15.46
CA ILE A 15 -9.96 -4.79 -14.05
C ILE A 15 -11.44 -4.74 -13.61
N GLY A 16 -12.37 -5.15 -14.47
CA GLY A 16 -13.81 -5.02 -14.20
C GLY A 16 -14.20 -3.56 -13.90
N ASN A 17 -14.93 -3.36 -12.81
CA ASN A 17 -15.35 -2.04 -12.31
C ASN A 17 -14.37 -1.45 -11.27
N SER A 18 -13.21 -2.08 -11.07
CA SER A 18 -12.21 -1.61 -10.10
C SER A 18 -11.78 -0.16 -10.37
N LEU A 19 -11.35 0.53 -9.31
CA LEU A 19 -10.92 1.93 -9.40
C LEU A 19 -9.87 2.12 -10.49
N TYR A 20 -10.11 3.09 -11.37
CA TYR A 20 -9.20 3.51 -12.42
C TYR A 20 -9.08 5.03 -12.40
N ASP A 21 -7.85 5.50 -12.23
CA ASP A 21 -7.54 6.93 -12.28
C ASP A 21 -7.04 7.28 -13.68
N GLU A 22 -7.91 7.89 -14.50
CA GLU A 22 -7.58 8.25 -15.88
C GLU A 22 -6.49 9.31 -15.98
N GLU A 23 -6.42 10.25 -15.04
CA GLU A 23 -5.37 11.26 -15.01
C GLU A 23 -4.05 10.66 -14.53
N GLY A 24 -4.10 9.83 -13.48
CA GLY A 24 -2.95 9.07 -12.98
C GLY A 24 -2.36 8.13 -14.03
N ALA A 25 -3.21 7.50 -14.87
CA ALA A 25 -2.77 6.63 -15.96
C ALA A 25 -1.79 7.33 -16.93
N LYS A 26 -1.94 8.64 -17.15
CA LYS A 26 -1.08 9.42 -18.06
C LYS A 26 0.37 9.51 -17.56
N ILE A 27 0.61 9.35 -16.26
CA ILE A 27 1.95 9.46 -15.65
C ILE A 27 2.57 8.11 -15.27
N VAL A 28 1.80 7.00 -15.33
CA VAL A 28 2.27 5.65 -14.95
C VAL A 28 3.58 5.28 -15.64
N LYS A 29 3.65 5.43 -16.98
CA LYS A 29 4.85 5.07 -17.74
C LYS A 29 6.08 5.85 -17.27
N LYS A 30 5.93 7.17 -17.08
CA LYS A 30 7.00 8.04 -16.58
C LYS A 30 7.50 7.60 -15.20
N ILE A 31 6.61 7.14 -14.32
CA ILE A 31 6.98 6.63 -12.99
C ILE A 31 7.80 5.34 -13.12
N VAL A 32 7.35 4.39 -13.95
CA VAL A 32 8.04 3.10 -14.17
C VAL A 32 9.41 3.30 -14.82
N ASP A 33 9.50 4.18 -15.82
CA ASP A 33 10.76 4.50 -16.49
C ASP A 33 11.76 5.09 -15.48
N LYS A 34 11.33 6.05 -14.66
CA LYS A 34 12.16 6.64 -13.61
C LYS A 34 12.58 5.62 -12.54
N ALA A 35 11.69 4.69 -12.16
CA ALA A 35 12.02 3.62 -11.22
C ALA A 35 13.11 2.70 -11.81
N THR A 36 12.97 2.33 -13.09
CA THR A 36 13.95 1.53 -13.83
C THR A 36 15.30 2.23 -13.91
N GLU A 37 15.34 3.52 -14.28
CA GLU A 37 16.56 4.34 -14.31
C GLU A 37 17.27 4.41 -12.95
N LYS A 38 16.50 4.36 -11.85
CA LYS A 38 17.00 4.37 -10.48
C LYS A 38 17.21 2.98 -9.89
N ASN A 39 17.07 1.92 -10.70
CA ASN A 39 17.18 0.52 -10.26
C ASN A 39 16.27 0.18 -9.07
N VAL A 40 15.05 0.74 -9.06
CA VAL A 40 14.02 0.49 -8.06
C VAL A 40 13.15 -0.68 -8.50
N LYS A 41 13.12 -1.74 -7.68
CA LYS A 41 12.20 -2.89 -7.86
C LYS A 41 10.77 -2.44 -7.55
N LEU A 42 9.92 -2.40 -8.57
CA LEU A 42 8.47 -2.23 -8.40
C LEU A 42 7.80 -3.59 -8.26
N VAL A 43 6.94 -3.75 -7.25
CA VAL A 43 6.22 -4.99 -6.96
C VAL A 43 4.73 -4.69 -6.98
N PHE A 44 4.00 -5.35 -7.87
CA PHE A 44 2.56 -5.19 -8.04
C PHE A 44 1.80 -6.47 -7.65
N PRO A 45 0.51 -6.37 -7.28
CA PRO A 45 -0.33 -7.53 -7.09
C PRO A 45 -0.46 -8.34 -8.38
N VAL A 46 -0.64 -9.66 -8.22
CA VAL A 46 -0.84 -10.63 -9.30
C VAL A 46 -2.17 -11.40 -9.20
N ASP A 47 -2.83 -11.27 -8.05
CA ASP A 47 -4.12 -11.87 -7.75
C ASP A 47 -4.90 -11.02 -6.75
N TYR A 48 -6.22 -11.19 -6.76
CA TYR A 48 -7.16 -10.27 -6.12
C TYR A 48 -8.32 -11.03 -5.50
N VAL A 49 -8.74 -10.58 -4.31
CA VAL A 49 -10.07 -10.90 -3.79
C VAL A 49 -11.05 -9.92 -4.42
N THR A 50 -12.06 -10.45 -5.10
CA THR A 50 -13.03 -9.64 -5.84
C THR A 50 -14.39 -9.60 -5.17
N ALA A 51 -15.21 -8.61 -5.54
CA ALA A 51 -16.56 -8.42 -5.02
C ALA A 51 -17.54 -8.00 -6.12
N ASP A 52 -18.80 -8.41 -6.02
CA ASP A 52 -19.87 -8.00 -6.93
C ASP A 52 -20.36 -6.56 -6.70
N ARG A 53 -20.03 -5.96 -5.55
CA ARG A 53 -20.29 -4.55 -5.21
C ARG A 53 -19.35 -4.08 -4.10
N PHE A 54 -19.21 -2.77 -3.93
CA PHE A 54 -18.47 -2.17 -2.83
C PHE A 54 -19.31 -2.19 -1.54
N HIS A 55 -19.34 -3.33 -0.85
CA HIS A 55 -20.10 -3.51 0.39
C HIS A 55 -19.53 -4.61 1.26
N LYS A 56 -19.60 -4.48 2.59
CA LYS A 56 -19.14 -5.50 3.54
C LYS A 56 -19.77 -6.89 3.34
N ASP A 57 -21.02 -6.92 2.86
CA ASP A 57 -21.81 -8.13 2.62
C ASP A 57 -21.84 -8.57 1.14
N ALA A 58 -20.94 -8.04 0.31
CA ALA A 58 -20.83 -8.42 -1.09
C ALA A 58 -20.53 -9.93 -1.25
N ASN A 59 -20.93 -10.48 -2.40
CA ASN A 59 -20.45 -11.79 -2.80
C ASN A 59 -18.98 -11.66 -3.17
N THR A 60 -18.17 -12.60 -2.70
CA THR A 60 -16.73 -12.59 -2.94
C THR A 60 -16.36 -13.54 -4.06
N GLY A 61 -15.29 -13.20 -4.76
CA GLY A 61 -14.68 -14.01 -5.80
C GLY A 61 -13.17 -13.87 -5.75
N TYR A 62 -12.54 -14.39 -6.79
CA TYR A 62 -11.09 -14.36 -6.95
C TYR A 62 -10.74 -14.18 -8.42
N ALA A 63 -9.68 -13.45 -8.69
CA ALA A 63 -9.15 -13.24 -10.03
C ALA A 63 -7.61 -13.17 -9.98
N THR A 64 -6.95 -13.55 -11.07
CA THR A 64 -5.53 -13.27 -11.31
C THR A 64 -5.37 -12.29 -12.45
N ASP A 65 -4.15 -11.85 -12.70
CA ASP A 65 -3.84 -11.05 -13.90
C ASP A 65 -4.22 -11.78 -15.18
N GLU A 66 -3.95 -13.08 -15.27
CA GLU A 66 -4.24 -13.88 -16.47
C GLU A 66 -5.74 -14.06 -16.71
N THR A 67 -6.54 -14.23 -15.65
CA THR A 67 -7.99 -14.35 -15.81
C THR A 67 -8.67 -13.00 -15.99
N GLY A 68 -8.07 -11.94 -15.44
CA GLY A 68 -8.70 -10.65 -15.28
C GLY A 68 -9.87 -10.67 -14.29
N ILE A 69 -10.32 -9.48 -13.89
CA ILE A 69 -11.52 -9.28 -13.09
C ILE A 69 -12.74 -9.17 -14.03
N PRO A 70 -13.79 -9.99 -13.83
CA PRO A 70 -14.98 -9.94 -14.66
C PRO A 70 -15.68 -8.57 -14.65
N SER A 71 -16.41 -8.27 -15.73
CA SER A 71 -17.27 -7.07 -15.79
C SER A 71 -18.29 -7.08 -14.65
N GLY A 72 -18.55 -5.92 -14.04
CA GLY A 72 -19.42 -5.79 -12.88
C GLY A 72 -18.75 -6.08 -11.53
N TRP A 73 -17.58 -6.73 -11.52
CA TRP A 73 -16.84 -7.05 -10.30
C TRP A 73 -15.72 -6.03 -10.01
N LEU A 74 -15.33 -5.92 -8.75
CA LEU A 74 -14.30 -5.02 -8.23
C LEU A 74 -13.23 -5.85 -7.53
N GLY A 75 -11.95 -5.50 -7.66
CA GLY A 75 -10.89 -6.02 -6.78
C GLY A 75 -10.78 -5.17 -5.51
N LEU A 76 -10.98 -5.77 -4.35
CA LEU A 76 -11.06 -5.06 -3.07
C LEU A 76 -9.98 -5.45 -2.05
N ASP A 77 -9.25 -6.54 -2.27
CA ASP A 77 -8.08 -6.92 -1.45
C ASP A 77 -7.07 -7.70 -2.29
N SER A 78 -5.84 -7.82 -1.80
CA SER A 78 -4.80 -8.65 -2.42
C SER A 78 -5.05 -10.13 -2.20
N GLY A 79 -4.87 -10.92 -3.26
CA GLY A 79 -4.98 -12.37 -3.20
C GLY A 79 -3.82 -13.03 -2.46
N GLU A 80 -3.90 -14.35 -2.30
CA GLU A 80 -2.94 -15.12 -1.50
C GLU A 80 -1.53 -15.09 -2.08
N LYS A 81 -1.39 -15.18 -3.41
CA LYS A 81 -0.06 -15.15 -4.05
C LYS A 81 0.59 -13.79 -3.88
N THR A 82 -0.16 -12.72 -4.05
CA THR A 82 0.28 -11.35 -3.81
C THR A 82 0.73 -11.17 -2.36
N ASN A 83 -0.02 -11.70 -1.40
CA ASN A 83 0.33 -11.59 0.02
C ASN A 83 1.68 -12.26 0.33
N ILE A 84 1.99 -13.39 -0.31
CA ILE A 84 3.30 -14.06 -0.21
C ILE A 84 4.40 -13.16 -0.80
N ILE A 85 4.21 -12.67 -2.03
CA ILE A 85 5.19 -11.81 -2.73
C ILE A 85 5.47 -10.53 -1.93
N PHE A 86 4.43 -9.88 -1.40
CA PHE A 86 4.57 -8.68 -0.59
C PHE A 86 5.29 -8.97 0.72
N ARG A 87 4.95 -10.08 1.39
CA ARG A 87 5.64 -10.51 2.61
C ARG A 87 7.13 -10.72 2.37
N GLU A 88 7.51 -11.44 1.34
CA GLU A 88 8.92 -11.66 0.98
C GLU A 88 9.63 -10.33 0.74
N THR A 89 9.03 -9.44 -0.05
CA THR A 89 9.56 -8.11 -0.34
C THR A 89 9.74 -7.26 0.92
N ILE A 90 8.78 -7.32 1.86
CA ILE A 90 8.85 -6.57 3.14
C ILE A 90 10.01 -7.09 4.00
N LEU A 91 10.19 -8.41 4.09
CA LEU A 91 11.22 -9.02 4.93
C LEU A 91 12.65 -8.85 4.37
N GLU A 92 12.80 -8.57 3.07
CA GLU A 92 14.09 -8.18 2.46
C GLU A 92 14.58 -6.81 2.98
N ALA A 93 13.68 -5.94 3.46
CA ALA A 93 14.00 -4.55 3.77
C ALA A 93 14.62 -4.35 5.16
N LYS A 94 15.49 -3.34 5.29
CA LYS A 94 16.04 -2.88 6.60
C LYS A 94 15.36 -1.62 7.12
N THR A 95 14.74 -0.86 6.21
CA THR A 95 13.90 0.29 6.53
C THR A 95 12.63 0.19 5.72
N ILE A 96 11.48 0.28 6.38
CA ILE A 96 10.16 0.15 5.77
C ILE A 96 9.38 1.42 6.06
N LEU A 97 8.87 2.04 5.01
CA LEU A 97 7.89 3.10 5.09
C LEU A 97 6.58 2.56 4.50
N TRP A 98 5.57 2.42 5.33
CA TRP A 98 4.27 1.90 4.93
C TRP A 98 3.22 3.02 4.92
N ASN A 99 2.68 3.29 3.73
CA ASN A 99 1.63 4.27 3.51
C ASN A 99 0.59 3.72 2.52
N GLY A 100 -0.51 3.21 3.04
CA GLY A 100 -1.64 2.66 2.30
C GLY A 100 -1.90 1.19 2.63
N PRO A 101 -3.10 0.82 3.12
CA PRO A 101 -3.54 -0.57 3.18
C PRO A 101 -3.53 -1.24 1.80
N THR A 102 -3.41 -2.58 1.77
CA THR A 102 -3.41 -3.33 0.49
C THR A 102 -4.82 -3.62 -0.02
N GLY A 103 -5.84 -3.43 0.81
CA GLY A 103 -7.25 -3.69 0.52
C GLY A 103 -8.19 -2.82 1.37
N VAL A 104 -9.50 -3.03 1.20
CA VAL A 104 -10.58 -2.34 1.94
C VAL A 104 -10.74 -2.97 3.33
N PHE A 105 -9.73 -2.74 4.17
CA PHE A 105 -9.56 -3.44 5.45
C PHE A 105 -10.67 -3.18 6.49
N GLU A 106 -11.50 -2.16 6.26
CA GLU A 106 -12.69 -1.85 7.03
C GLU A 106 -13.73 -2.97 6.93
N PHE A 107 -13.73 -3.71 5.84
CA PHE A 107 -14.60 -4.86 5.61
C PHE A 107 -13.83 -6.15 5.86
N GLU A 108 -14.34 -6.99 6.77
CA GLU A 108 -13.64 -8.21 7.20
C GLU A 108 -13.24 -9.12 6.03
N LYS A 109 -14.15 -9.27 5.05
CA LYS A 109 -13.92 -10.06 3.81
C LYS A 109 -12.77 -9.57 2.93
N PHE A 110 -12.33 -8.32 3.11
CA PHE A 110 -11.32 -7.63 2.29
C PHE A 110 -10.18 -7.07 3.15
N SER A 111 -9.94 -7.66 4.32
CA SER A 111 -8.95 -7.21 5.29
C SER A 111 -7.71 -8.09 5.40
N LYS A 112 -7.75 -9.28 4.79
CA LYS A 112 -6.71 -10.32 4.95
C LYS A 112 -5.38 -9.87 4.36
N GLY A 113 -5.38 -9.21 3.21
CA GLY A 113 -4.16 -8.69 2.59
C GLY A 113 -3.49 -7.64 3.47
N THR A 114 -4.28 -6.69 3.97
CA THR A 114 -3.76 -5.63 4.84
C THR A 114 -3.21 -6.20 6.15
N LYS A 115 -3.91 -7.17 6.73
CA LYS A 115 -3.45 -7.89 7.91
C LYS A 115 -2.15 -8.65 7.64
N SER A 116 -2.04 -9.32 6.50
CA SER A 116 -0.82 -10.03 6.08
C SER A 116 0.38 -9.09 5.93
N ALA A 117 0.18 -7.92 5.33
CA ALA A 117 1.22 -6.90 5.21
C ALA A 117 1.65 -6.37 6.58
N LEU A 118 0.68 -6.06 7.47
CA LEU A 118 0.95 -5.63 8.84
C LEU A 118 1.79 -6.66 9.61
N ASP A 119 1.43 -7.95 9.52
CA ASP A 119 2.14 -9.02 10.22
C ASP A 119 3.58 -9.17 9.70
N ALA A 120 3.80 -9.02 8.39
CA ALA A 120 5.14 -8.99 7.80
C ALA A 120 5.97 -7.78 8.27
N VAL A 121 5.34 -6.60 8.39
CA VAL A 121 6.00 -5.39 8.91
C VAL A 121 6.42 -5.60 10.37
N ILE A 122 5.53 -6.09 11.23
CA ILE A 122 5.83 -6.38 12.64
C ILE A 122 7.00 -7.37 12.76
N GLU A 123 7.00 -8.42 11.95
CA GLU A 123 8.09 -9.39 11.94
C GLU A 123 9.42 -8.76 11.50
N ALA A 124 9.41 -7.91 10.47
CA ALA A 124 10.58 -7.17 10.07
C ALA A 124 11.09 -6.28 11.21
N THR A 125 10.20 -5.60 11.94
CA THR A 125 10.53 -4.80 13.13
C THR A 125 11.21 -5.65 14.21
N ASN A 126 10.63 -6.82 14.53
CA ASN A 126 11.19 -7.74 15.51
C ASN A 126 12.58 -8.28 15.07
N ASN A 127 12.81 -8.40 13.77
CA ASN A 127 14.09 -8.77 13.17
C ASN A 127 15.07 -7.58 13.04
N GLY A 128 14.73 -6.42 13.60
CA GLY A 128 15.60 -5.25 13.70
C GLY A 128 15.47 -4.24 12.56
N ALA A 129 14.47 -4.35 11.69
CA ALA A 129 14.19 -3.32 10.69
C ALA A 129 13.58 -2.07 11.33
N ILE A 130 13.91 -0.89 10.79
CA ILE A 130 13.21 0.36 11.14
C ILE A 130 11.90 0.39 10.35
N THR A 131 10.78 0.60 11.03
CA THR A 131 9.44 0.55 10.42
C THR A 131 8.64 1.81 10.75
N ILE A 132 8.13 2.48 9.72
CA ILE A 132 7.45 3.77 9.81
C ILE A 132 6.09 3.64 9.13
N VAL A 133 5.01 3.88 9.88
CA VAL A 133 3.65 4.02 9.34
C VAL A 133 3.36 5.50 9.12
N GLY A 134 3.09 5.88 7.86
CA GLY A 134 3.03 7.29 7.45
C GLY A 134 1.63 7.88 7.23
N GLY A 135 0.61 7.06 6.92
CA GLY A 135 -0.73 7.53 6.53
C GLY A 135 -1.81 7.28 7.59
N GLY A 136 -2.85 8.11 7.61
CA GLY A 136 -3.97 8.00 8.56
C GLY A 136 -4.69 6.64 8.51
N ASP A 137 -4.96 6.13 7.30
CA ASP A 137 -5.61 4.82 7.14
C ASP A 137 -4.68 3.67 7.57
N THR A 138 -3.37 3.81 7.36
CA THR A 138 -2.40 2.80 7.78
C THR A 138 -2.20 2.80 9.29
N ALA A 139 -2.22 3.97 9.92
CA ALA A 139 -2.24 4.11 11.38
C ALA A 139 -3.53 3.50 11.96
N THR A 140 -4.68 3.73 11.32
CA THR A 140 -5.96 3.12 11.70
C THR A 140 -5.94 1.61 11.57
N ALA A 141 -5.33 1.08 10.49
CA ALA A 141 -5.10 -0.35 10.32
C ALA A 141 -4.22 -0.92 11.46
N ALA A 142 -3.08 -0.28 11.78
CA ALA A 142 -2.24 -0.71 12.90
C ALA A 142 -3.02 -0.73 14.23
N ALA A 143 -3.83 0.29 14.50
CA ALA A 143 -4.65 0.38 15.70
C ALA A 143 -5.76 -0.69 15.77
N LYS A 144 -6.42 -0.98 14.63
CA LYS A 144 -7.44 -2.04 14.54
C LYS A 144 -6.95 -3.39 15.07
N TRP A 145 -5.66 -3.69 14.89
CA TRP A 145 -5.06 -4.96 15.32
C TRP A 145 -4.06 -4.82 16.48
N GLY A 146 -4.07 -3.70 17.21
CA GLY A 146 -3.24 -3.49 18.40
C GLY A 146 -1.74 -3.61 18.12
N ALA A 147 -1.28 -3.04 17.01
CA ALA A 147 0.08 -3.15 16.51
C ALA A 147 0.91 -1.87 16.72
N GLU A 148 0.36 -0.82 17.34
CA GLU A 148 1.03 0.49 17.47
C GLU A 148 2.36 0.39 18.23
N LEU A 149 2.42 -0.47 19.25
CA LEU A 149 3.64 -0.72 20.04
C LEU A 149 4.57 -1.77 19.42
N LYS A 150 4.19 -2.35 18.28
CA LYS A 150 4.95 -3.41 17.58
C LYS A 150 5.67 -2.89 16.34
N ILE A 151 5.55 -1.59 16.05
CA ILE A 151 6.14 -0.88 14.92
C ILE A 151 7.04 0.23 15.48
N SER A 152 8.13 0.56 14.79
CA SER A 152 9.12 1.52 15.30
C SER A 152 8.55 2.93 15.44
N HIS A 153 7.71 3.36 14.49
CA HIS A 153 7.05 4.66 14.53
C HIS A 153 5.69 4.61 13.82
N VAL A 154 4.65 5.13 14.48
CA VAL A 154 3.35 5.41 13.87
C VAL A 154 3.16 6.92 13.85
N SER A 155 3.14 7.51 12.65
CA SER A 155 2.99 8.94 12.51
C SER A 155 1.57 9.41 12.83
N THR A 156 1.48 10.52 13.54
CA THR A 156 0.25 11.29 13.76
C THR A 156 0.15 12.53 12.87
N GLY A 157 1.15 12.74 12.00
CA GLY A 157 1.26 13.95 11.17
C GLY A 157 0.30 14.01 9.98
N GLY A 158 -0.33 12.90 9.61
CA GLY A 158 -1.27 12.83 8.49
C GLY A 158 -0.71 13.46 7.22
N GLY A 159 -1.33 14.54 6.75
CA GLY A 159 -0.88 15.29 5.58
C GLY A 159 0.55 15.84 5.69
N ALA A 160 0.99 16.27 6.88
CA ALA A 160 2.35 16.77 7.06
C ALA A 160 3.40 15.66 6.85
N SER A 161 3.09 14.41 7.19
CA SER A 161 3.98 13.28 6.90
C SER A 161 4.06 12.99 5.42
N LEU A 162 2.94 13.11 4.69
CA LEU A 162 2.95 12.95 3.24
C LEU A 162 3.77 14.06 2.56
N GLU A 163 3.60 15.32 2.96
CA GLU A 163 4.39 16.45 2.44
C GLU A 163 5.89 16.30 2.71
N LEU A 164 6.25 15.83 3.91
CA LEU A 164 7.65 15.52 4.24
C LEU A 164 8.22 14.44 3.32
N LEU A 165 7.44 13.38 3.05
CA LEU A 165 7.85 12.27 2.17
C LEU A 165 7.91 12.68 0.69
N GLU A 166 7.12 13.66 0.28
CA GLU A 166 7.20 14.31 -1.04
C GLU A 166 8.44 15.21 -1.17
N GLY A 167 9.17 15.45 -0.08
CA GLY A 167 10.37 16.29 -0.04
C GLY A 167 10.07 17.79 0.06
N LYS A 168 8.85 18.17 0.49
CA LYS A 168 8.49 19.57 0.71
C LYS A 168 9.09 20.08 2.01
N GLU A 169 9.41 21.37 2.03
CA GLU A 169 9.76 22.06 3.27
C GLU A 169 8.50 22.26 4.11
N LEU A 170 8.54 21.80 5.36
CA LEU A 170 7.45 22.02 6.31
C LEU A 170 7.70 23.35 7.04
N PRO A 171 6.82 24.38 6.90
CA PRO A 171 7.08 25.71 7.45
C PRO A 171 7.33 25.73 8.97
N GLY A 172 6.60 24.89 9.71
CA GLY A 172 6.76 24.76 11.16
C GLY A 172 8.07 24.09 11.58
N VAL A 173 8.64 23.22 10.75
CA VAL A 173 9.95 22.57 11.00
C VAL A 173 11.07 23.54 10.64
N ALA A 174 10.96 24.25 9.51
CA ALA A 174 11.95 25.23 9.07
C ALA A 174 12.13 26.40 10.06
N ALA A 175 11.08 26.71 10.85
CA ALA A 175 11.14 27.75 11.87
C ALA A 175 11.83 27.32 13.18
N LEU A 176 12.16 26.03 13.35
CA LEU A 176 12.84 25.54 14.55
C LEU A 176 14.29 26.03 14.58
N SER A 177 14.79 26.30 15.79
CA SER A 177 16.20 26.63 15.99
C SER A 177 17.09 25.42 15.73
N GLU A 178 18.27 25.66 15.18
CA GLU A 178 19.29 24.62 15.01
C GLU A 178 19.71 24.01 16.35
N ARG A 179 20.05 22.73 16.34
CA ARG A 179 20.56 22.06 17.54
C ARG A 179 21.84 22.77 17.99
N SER A 180 21.80 23.36 19.19
CA SER A 180 23.00 23.88 19.84
C SER A 180 24.00 22.73 20.01
N SER A 181 25.13 22.84 19.33
CA SER A 181 26.28 21.96 19.52
C SER A 181 26.99 22.38 20.83
N LEU A 182 26.65 21.70 21.93
CA LEU A 182 27.48 21.63 23.13
C LEU A 182 28.26 20.33 23.12
#